data_AF-A0A3L8Q4X8-F1
#
_entry.id   AF-A0A3L8Q4X8-F1
#
_cell.length_a   1.000
_cell.length_b   1.000
_cell.length_c   1.000
_cell.angle_alpha   90.00
_cell.angle_beta   90.00
_cell.angle_gamma   90.00
#
_symmetry.space_group_name_H-M   'P 1'
#
loop_
_entity.id
_entity.type
_entity.pdbx_description
1 polymer ?
#
loop_
_entity_poly.entity_id
_entity_poly.type
_entity_poly.pdbx_seq_one_letter_code
_entity_poly.pdbx_strand_id
1 'polypeptide(L)'
;DKDSLYVNGYNEQPVLTTPTRPPTATAAALERFTVNFTITNLPYTSDLRNPDSAKFRDTQRIMNTLLDSLMKESSIGPAFHACETRDFRPGSHRDETRVDAVCSYSKEPSAAPLDRVGLYHEVSNKTRGITQLGPYSLDKDSLYVNGYNEQPVLTTPTRPPTATAAALERFTVNFTITNLPYTSDLRNPDSAKFRDTQR
;
A
#
# COMPACT_ATOMS: atom_id res chain seq x y z
N ASP A 1 -70.67 55.77 19.13
CA ASP A 1 -70.29 54.92 17.98
C ASP A 1 -68.80 55.03 17.79
N LYS A 2 -68.10 53.87 17.73
CA LYS A 2 -66.80 53.54 17.09
C LYS A 2 -65.65 54.60 17.09
N ASP A 3 -64.38 54.27 17.35
CA ASP A 3 -63.58 53.16 16.81
C ASP A 3 -62.30 52.97 17.66
N SER A 4 -61.89 51.72 17.87
CA SER A 4 -60.50 51.36 18.17
C SER A 4 -59.61 51.62 16.96
N LEU A 5 -58.31 51.85 17.14
CA LEU A 5 -57.26 51.27 16.28
C LEU A 5 -55.85 51.42 16.90
N TYR A 6 -55.31 50.25 17.20
CA TYR A 6 -53.93 49.81 17.42
C TYR A 6 -52.77 50.78 17.08
N VAL A 7 -51.86 50.94 18.04
CA VAL A 7 -50.49 51.41 17.81
C VAL A 7 -49.64 50.19 17.42
N ASN A 8 -49.13 50.18 16.19
CA ASN A 8 -48.17 49.19 15.72
C ASN A 8 -46.81 49.42 16.38
N GLY A 9 -46.51 48.66 17.43
CA GLY A 9 -45.15 48.51 17.96
C GLY A 9 -44.34 47.62 17.03
N TYR A 10 -43.37 48.19 16.33
CA TYR A 10 -42.32 47.43 15.66
C TYR A 10 -41.46 46.76 16.73
N ASN A 11 -41.57 45.44 16.82
CA ASN A 11 -40.73 44.60 17.67
C ASN A 11 -39.49 44.23 16.85
N GLU A 12 -38.37 44.94 17.04
CA GLU A 12 -37.08 44.48 16.51
C GLU A 12 -36.58 43.33 17.38
N GLN A 13 -36.73 42.10 16.88
CA GLN A 13 -36.08 40.94 17.46
C GLN A 13 -34.58 40.98 17.10
N PRO A 14 -33.66 40.83 18.07
CA PRO A 14 -32.24 40.67 17.74
C PRO A 14 -32.04 39.34 17.03
N VAL A 15 -31.49 39.39 15.81
CA VAL A 15 -31.08 38.20 15.06
C VAL A 15 -29.98 37.51 15.85
N LEU A 16 -30.32 36.37 16.45
CA LEU A 16 -29.39 35.54 17.20
C LEU A 16 -28.40 34.89 16.22
N THR A 17 -27.23 35.50 16.03
CA THR A 17 -26.11 34.87 15.34
C THR A 17 -25.78 33.55 16.04
N THR A 18 -26.03 32.44 15.34
CA THR A 18 -25.66 31.10 15.77
C THR A 18 -24.14 31.07 15.92
N PRO A 19 -23.58 30.60 17.05
CA PRO A 19 -22.15 30.45 17.15
C PRO A 19 -21.73 29.35 16.17
N THR A 20 -21.03 29.73 15.11
CA THR A 20 -20.36 28.78 14.23
C THR A 20 -19.39 28.00 15.10
N ARG A 21 -19.76 26.76 15.42
CA ARG A 21 -18.91 25.83 16.16
C ARG A 21 -17.58 25.77 15.40
N PRO A 22 -16.42 26.07 16.03
CA PRO A 22 -15.16 25.82 15.37
C PRO A 22 -15.17 24.36 14.90
N PRO A 23 -14.70 24.06 13.67
CA PRO A 23 -14.61 22.67 13.23
C PRO A 23 -13.88 21.93 14.34
N THR A 24 -14.54 20.93 14.90
CA THR A 24 -13.97 20.09 15.94
C THR A 24 -12.74 19.46 15.29
N ALA A 25 -11.55 20.01 15.56
CA ALA A 25 -10.30 19.50 15.05
C ALA A 25 -10.18 18.08 15.58
N THR A 26 -10.54 17.12 14.73
CA THR A 26 -10.41 15.72 15.07
C THR A 26 -8.92 15.47 15.09
N ALA A 27 -8.39 15.15 16.27
CA ALA A 27 -6.95 15.07 16.49
C ALA A 27 -6.29 14.06 15.54
N ALA A 28 -5.09 14.39 15.07
CA ALA A 28 -4.27 13.49 14.28
C ALA A 28 -4.11 12.13 14.98
N ALA A 29 -4.29 11.04 14.24
CA ALA A 29 -4.03 9.70 14.71
C ALA A 29 -2.55 9.33 14.47
N LEU A 30 -1.97 8.52 15.36
CA LEU A 30 -0.65 7.93 15.14
C LEU A 30 -0.80 6.65 14.30
N GLU A 31 -0.36 6.68 13.05
CA GLU A 31 -0.33 5.51 12.16
C GLU A 31 1.09 4.94 12.03
N ARG A 32 1.19 3.70 11.55
CA ARG A 32 2.44 2.96 11.38
C ARG A 32 2.51 2.30 10.01
N PHE A 33 3.72 2.22 9.46
CA PHE A 33 4.02 1.47 8.25
C PHE A 33 5.33 0.68 8.42
N THR A 34 5.49 -0.38 7.66
CA THR A 34 6.71 -1.20 7.72
C THR A 34 7.71 -0.78 6.66
N VAL A 35 8.99 -0.90 6.98
CA VAL A 35 10.09 -0.82 6.02
C VAL A 35 10.96 -2.04 6.22
N ASN A 36 11.19 -2.80 5.16
CA ASN A 36 11.98 -4.03 5.21
C ASN A 36 13.01 -4.00 4.09
N PHE A 37 14.23 -4.45 4.33
CA PHE A 37 15.29 -4.55 3.33
C PHE A 37 16.37 -5.53 3.80
N THR A 38 17.24 -5.95 2.90
CA THR A 38 18.38 -6.81 3.20
C THR A 38 19.68 -6.03 3.04
N ILE A 39 20.54 -6.13 4.06
CA ILE A 39 21.91 -5.63 4.04
C ILE A 39 22.81 -6.76 3.60
N THR A 40 23.70 -6.50 2.64
CA THR A 40 24.59 -7.50 2.03
C THR A 40 26.01 -7.49 2.58
N ASN A 41 26.35 -6.50 3.40
CA ASN A 41 27.67 -6.38 4.06
C ASN A 41 27.57 -6.43 5.59
N LEU A 42 26.56 -7.12 6.13
CA LEU A 42 26.36 -7.31 7.57
C LEU A 42 26.07 -8.80 7.83
N PRO A 43 27.09 -9.59 8.21
CA PRO A 43 26.89 -11.00 8.50
C PRO A 43 25.98 -11.22 9.70
N TYR A 44 24.99 -12.11 9.51
CA TYR A 44 24.08 -12.49 10.58
C TYR A 44 24.78 -13.39 11.61
N THR A 45 24.86 -12.93 12.86
CA THR A 45 25.52 -13.66 13.96
C THR A 45 24.56 -13.94 15.11
N SER A 46 24.94 -14.82 16.04
CA SER A 46 24.17 -15.09 17.26
C SER A 46 23.89 -13.84 18.08
N ASP A 47 24.78 -12.84 18.03
CA ASP A 47 24.56 -11.57 18.71
C ASP A 47 23.44 -10.76 18.05
N LEU A 48 23.36 -10.73 16.72
CA LEU A 48 22.23 -10.10 16.01
C LEU A 48 20.91 -10.86 16.17
N ARG A 49 20.97 -12.14 16.58
CA ARG A 49 19.78 -12.89 17.00
C ARG A 49 19.31 -12.54 18.40
N ASN A 50 20.20 -12.04 19.26
CA ASN A 50 19.92 -11.78 20.67
C ASN A 50 19.67 -10.29 20.92
N PRO A 51 18.42 -9.86 21.21
CA PRO A 51 18.08 -8.46 21.46
C PRO A 51 18.86 -7.80 22.61
N ASP A 52 19.34 -8.60 23.57
CA ASP A 52 20.10 -8.11 24.73
C ASP A 52 21.59 -7.92 24.44
N SER A 53 22.07 -8.37 23.27
CA SER A 53 23.48 -8.24 22.92
C SER A 53 23.85 -6.78 22.60
N ALA A 54 25.10 -6.42 22.90
CA ALA A 54 25.62 -5.10 22.54
C ALA A 54 25.55 -4.88 21.02
N LYS A 55 25.92 -5.90 20.22
CA LYS A 55 25.89 -5.81 18.76
C LYS A 55 24.48 -5.55 18.22
N PHE A 56 23.46 -6.22 18.76
CA PHE A 56 22.07 -5.95 18.38
C PHE A 56 21.70 -4.50 18.69
N ARG A 57 21.90 -4.06 19.93
CA ARG A 57 21.51 -2.71 20.38
C ARG A 57 22.22 -1.60 19.61
N ASP A 58 23.52 -1.77 19.34
CA ASP A 58 24.31 -0.81 18.57
C ASP A 58 23.85 -0.76 17.11
N THR A 59 23.66 -1.92 16.49
CA THR A 59 23.17 -2.01 15.11
C THR A 59 21.76 -1.42 15.00
N GLN A 60 20.87 -1.73 15.94
CA GLN A 60 19.51 -1.19 16.01
C GLN A 60 19.53 0.35 16.08
N ARG A 61 20.38 0.92 16.93
CA ARG A 61 20.51 2.38 17.07
C ARG A 61 20.99 3.05 15.78
N ILE A 62 21.98 2.45 15.13
CA ILE A 62 22.49 2.93 13.85
C ILE A 62 21.39 2.86 12.78
N MET A 63 20.68 1.73 12.67
CA MET A 63 19.59 1.56 11.70
C MET A 63 18.47 2.56 11.91
N ASN A 64 18.02 2.76 13.16
CA ASN A 64 16.99 3.76 13.46
C ASN A 64 17.42 5.15 13.02
N THR A 65 18.68 5.54 13.29
CA THR A 65 19.20 6.85 12.90
C THR A 65 19.21 7.03 11.37
N LEU A 66 19.64 6.01 10.63
CA LEU A 66 19.67 6.04 9.17
C LEU A 66 18.27 6.12 8.57
N LEU A 67 17.34 5.32 9.09
CA LEU A 67 15.94 5.31 8.65
C LEU A 67 15.22 6.61 9.01
N ASP A 68 15.46 7.15 10.20
CA ASP A 68 14.90 8.44 10.61
C ASP A 68 15.35 9.56 9.69
N SER A 69 16.64 9.62 9.35
CA SER A 69 17.16 10.62 8.41
C SER A 69 16.51 10.48 7.04
N LEU A 70 16.42 9.24 6.55
CA LEU A 70 15.83 8.93 5.25
C LEU A 70 14.35 9.33 5.17
N MET A 71 13.55 9.01 6.19
CA MET A 71 12.12 9.35 6.22
C MET A 71 11.90 10.85 6.40
N LYS A 72 12.69 11.53 7.24
CA LYS A 72 12.60 13.00 7.44
C LYS A 72 12.83 13.79 6.15
N GLU A 73 13.64 13.27 5.24
CA GLU A 73 13.90 13.91 3.95
C GLU A 73 12.95 13.49 2.81
N SER A 74 11.99 12.60 3.09
CA SER A 74 10.97 12.18 2.12
C SER A 74 9.69 13.02 2.26
N SER A 75 8.73 12.82 1.36
CA SER A 75 7.41 13.47 1.41
C SER A 75 6.67 13.30 2.73
N ILE A 76 6.92 12.22 3.49
CA ILE A 76 6.30 11.98 4.80
C ILE A 76 6.95 12.78 5.94
N GLY A 77 8.13 13.37 5.71
CA GLY A 77 8.95 14.03 6.72
C GLY A 77 8.20 14.99 7.66
N PRO A 78 7.30 15.86 7.17
CA PRO A 78 6.53 16.78 8.03
C PRO A 78 5.61 16.08 9.04
N ALA A 79 5.15 14.87 8.73
CA ALA A 79 4.26 14.07 9.58
C ALA A 79 5.00 12.95 10.32
N PHE A 80 6.26 12.68 9.96
CA PHE A 80 7.05 11.57 10.46
C PHE A 80 7.48 11.76 11.93
N HIS A 81 7.45 10.69 12.70
CA HIS A 81 7.97 10.65 14.07
C HIS A 81 9.30 9.92 14.16
N ALA A 82 9.27 8.60 14.04
CA ALA A 82 10.44 7.74 14.21
C ALA A 82 10.24 6.37 13.57
N CYS A 83 11.36 5.76 13.19
CA CYS A 83 11.48 4.35 12.83
C CYS A 83 12.13 3.57 13.96
N GLU A 84 11.59 2.38 14.20
CA GLU A 84 12.11 1.42 15.16
C GLU A 84 12.37 0.09 14.45
N THR A 85 13.64 -0.26 14.34
CA THR A 85 14.11 -1.57 13.88
C THR A 85 13.70 -2.60 14.92
N ARG A 86 12.85 -3.55 14.53
CA ARG A 86 12.29 -4.59 15.40
C ARG A 86 13.19 -5.80 15.47
N ASP A 87 13.64 -6.26 14.31
CA ASP A 87 14.34 -7.52 14.19
C ASP A 87 15.45 -7.46 13.13
N PHE A 88 16.49 -8.24 13.40
CA PHE A 88 17.49 -8.66 12.42
C PHE A 88 17.29 -10.14 12.16
N ARG A 89 17.14 -10.51 10.90
CA ARG A 89 16.90 -11.89 10.46
C ARG A 89 18.00 -12.38 9.54
N PRO A 90 18.26 -13.70 9.48
CA PRO A 90 19.19 -14.24 8.51
C PRO A 90 18.71 -13.93 7.07
N GLY A 91 19.62 -13.48 6.22
CA GLY A 91 19.40 -13.35 4.78
C GLY A 91 19.56 -14.69 4.04
N SER A 92 19.62 -14.62 2.71
CA SER A 92 19.82 -15.80 1.86
C SER A 92 21.26 -16.30 1.93
N HIS A 93 22.20 -15.36 2.05
CA HIS A 93 23.63 -15.64 2.18
C HIS A 93 24.14 -15.36 3.61
N ARG A 94 25.30 -15.94 3.97
CA ARG A 94 25.88 -15.81 5.32
C ARG A 94 26.20 -14.37 5.71
N ASP A 95 26.57 -13.55 4.73
CA ASP A 95 26.96 -12.16 4.93
C ASP A 95 25.76 -11.19 4.86
N GLU A 96 24.55 -11.73 4.77
CA GLU A 96 23.32 -10.98 4.66
C GLU A 96 22.52 -10.97 5.96
N THR A 97 21.99 -9.79 6.29
CA THR A 97 21.04 -9.60 7.37
C THR A 97 19.82 -8.85 6.85
N ARG A 98 18.63 -9.45 7.00
CA ARG A 98 17.37 -8.77 6.74
C ARG A 98 16.98 -7.90 7.93
N VAL A 99 16.58 -6.67 7.65
CA VAL A 99 16.13 -5.68 8.61
C VAL A 99 14.62 -5.54 8.51
N ASP A 100 13.93 -5.61 9.64
CA ASP A 100 12.51 -5.27 9.73
C ASP A 100 12.33 -4.06 10.64
N ALA A 101 11.80 -2.97 10.10
CA ALA A 101 11.55 -1.73 10.82
C ALA A 101 10.08 -1.32 10.73
N VAL A 102 9.63 -0.64 11.77
CA VAL A 102 8.30 -0.03 11.83
C VAL A 102 8.47 1.46 12.05
N CYS A 103 7.94 2.24 11.12
CA CYS A 103 7.98 3.69 11.13
C CYS A 103 6.61 4.24 11.52
N SER A 104 6.60 5.36 12.23
CA SER A 104 5.40 5.99 12.76
C SER A 104 5.25 7.43 12.27
N TYR A 105 4.02 7.87 12.03
CA TYR A 105 3.71 9.20 11.53
C TYR A 105 2.32 9.66 12.01
N SER A 106 2.12 10.98 12.12
CA SER A 106 0.82 11.58 12.37
C SER A 106 -0.01 11.62 11.10
N LYS A 107 -1.26 11.18 11.17
CA LYS A 107 -2.20 11.28 10.06
C LYS A 107 -3.46 11.99 10.50
N GLU A 108 -3.74 13.10 9.84
CA GLU A 108 -5.01 13.79 10.02
C GLU A 108 -6.15 12.94 9.47
N PRO A 109 -7.35 12.96 10.09
CA PRO A 109 -8.49 12.18 9.62
C PRO A 109 -8.93 12.45 8.18
N SER A 110 -8.66 13.66 7.68
CA SER A 110 -8.92 14.06 6.30
C SER A 110 -7.76 13.84 5.34
N ALA A 111 -6.58 13.44 5.83
CA ALA A 111 -5.41 13.21 5.00
C ALA A 111 -5.58 11.96 4.13
N ALA A 112 -4.98 11.99 2.94
CA ALA A 112 -4.92 10.82 2.08
C ALA A 112 -4.19 9.65 2.78
N PRO A 113 -4.46 8.40 2.38
CA PRO A 113 -3.65 7.26 2.81
C PRO A 113 -2.18 7.46 2.47
N LEU A 114 -1.29 6.73 3.17
CA LEU A 114 0.13 6.73 2.86
C LEU A 114 0.35 6.36 1.39
N ASP A 115 1.00 7.24 0.63
CA ASP A 115 1.48 6.92 -0.72
C ASP A 115 2.71 6.02 -0.63
N ARG A 116 2.46 4.72 -0.40
CA ARG A 116 3.51 3.70 -0.28
C ARG A 116 4.33 3.54 -1.56
N VAL A 117 3.77 3.88 -2.73
CA VAL A 117 4.47 3.79 -4.02
C VAL A 117 5.40 4.97 -4.19
N GLY A 118 4.90 6.19 -4.00
CA GLY A 118 5.72 7.39 -4.00
C GLY A 118 6.85 7.29 -2.98
N LEU A 119 6.55 6.88 -1.74
CA LEU A 119 7.55 6.72 -0.70
C LEU A 119 8.60 5.64 -1.04
N TYR A 120 8.20 4.54 -1.67
CA TYR A 120 9.15 3.54 -2.18
C TYR A 120 10.14 4.14 -3.17
N HIS A 121 9.67 4.92 -4.15
CA HIS A 121 10.55 5.57 -5.12
C HIS A 121 11.45 6.63 -4.50
N GLU A 122 10.96 7.41 -3.53
CA GLU A 122 11.77 8.38 -2.78
C GLU A 122 12.89 7.68 -2.02
N VAL A 123 12.56 6.60 -1.31
CA VAL A 123 13.54 5.76 -0.60
C VAL A 123 14.54 5.16 -1.57
N SER A 124 14.08 4.59 -2.68
CA SER A 124 14.93 4.02 -3.72
C SER A 124 15.93 5.06 -4.24
N ASN A 125 15.46 6.24 -4.63
CA ASN A 125 16.31 7.32 -5.14
C ASN A 125 17.35 7.77 -4.10
N LYS A 126 16.93 7.96 -2.83
CA LYS A 126 17.82 8.38 -1.75
C LYS A 126 18.84 7.32 -1.34
N THR A 127 18.57 6.05 -1.63
CA THR A 127 19.47 4.91 -1.38
C THR A 127 20.25 4.46 -2.62
N ARG A 128 20.40 5.36 -3.61
CA ARG A 128 21.11 5.12 -4.87
C ARG A 128 20.54 3.93 -5.67
N GLY A 129 19.22 3.84 -5.72
CA GLY A 129 18.52 2.70 -6.31
C GLY A 129 18.56 1.46 -5.42
N ILE A 130 18.39 1.65 -4.09
CA ILE A 130 18.33 0.55 -3.12
C ILE A 130 19.66 -0.21 -2.99
N THR A 131 20.78 0.37 -3.38
CA THR A 131 22.09 -0.30 -3.25
C THR A 131 22.90 0.16 -2.06
N GLN A 132 22.57 1.31 -1.46
CA GLN A 132 23.37 1.89 -0.38
C GLN A 132 22.55 2.71 0.62
N LEU A 133 22.76 2.44 1.91
CA LEU A 133 22.25 3.25 3.02
C LEU A 133 23.36 3.50 4.04
N GLY A 134 23.96 4.69 3.99
CA GLY A 134 25.13 5.03 4.79
C GLY A 134 26.30 4.05 4.56
N PRO A 135 26.82 3.37 5.60
CA PRO A 135 27.90 2.40 5.46
C PRO A 135 27.44 1.01 4.98
N TYR A 136 26.12 0.80 4.82
CA TYR A 136 25.56 -0.50 4.47
C TYR A 136 25.27 -0.61 2.98
N SER A 137 25.71 -1.73 2.41
CA SER A 137 25.33 -2.17 1.08
C SER A 137 24.01 -2.93 1.17
N LEU A 138 23.11 -2.68 0.23
CA LEU A 138 21.75 -3.22 0.25
C LEU A 138 21.51 -4.11 -0.97
N ASP A 139 20.64 -5.10 -0.80
CA ASP A 139 20.08 -5.86 -1.93
C ASP A 139 19.00 -5.02 -2.60
N LYS A 140 19.23 -4.69 -3.87
CA LYS A 140 18.37 -3.82 -4.69
C LYS A 140 16.92 -4.29 -4.78
N ASP A 141 16.68 -5.60 -4.69
CA ASP A 141 15.37 -6.21 -4.91
C ASP A 141 14.63 -6.46 -3.58
N SER A 142 15.27 -6.12 -2.45
CA SER A 142 14.80 -6.51 -1.10
C SER A 142 13.95 -5.46 -0.39
N LEU A 143 13.86 -4.24 -0.91
CA LEU A 143 13.09 -3.17 -0.26
C LEU A 143 11.59 -3.43 -0.36
N TYR A 144 10.92 -3.34 0.78
CA TYR A 144 9.47 -3.26 0.90
C TYR A 144 9.08 -2.03 1.73
N VAL A 145 8.12 -1.26 1.25
CA VAL A 145 7.47 -0.16 1.97
C VAL A 145 5.99 -0.51 2.17
N ASN A 146 5.61 -0.81 3.40
CA ASN A 146 4.26 -1.21 3.77
C ASN A 146 3.66 -2.31 2.87
N GLY A 147 4.48 -3.32 2.56
CA GLY A 147 4.14 -4.43 1.67
C GLY A 147 4.24 -4.13 0.17
N TYR A 148 4.54 -2.90 -0.24
CA TYR A 148 4.81 -2.56 -1.64
C TYR A 148 6.29 -2.71 -2.00
N ASN A 149 6.56 -3.25 -3.19
CA ASN A 149 7.88 -3.57 -3.73
C ASN A 149 7.76 -3.70 -5.25
N GLU A 150 8.77 -3.23 -5.99
CA GLU A 150 8.89 -3.48 -7.41
C GLU A 150 9.74 -4.74 -7.60
N GLN A 151 9.10 -5.91 -7.71
CA GLN A 151 9.85 -7.12 -8.05
C GLN A 151 10.47 -6.93 -9.44
N PRO A 152 11.76 -7.27 -9.63
CA PRO A 152 12.30 -7.40 -10.96
C PRO A 152 11.42 -8.40 -11.70
N VAL A 153 10.82 -7.95 -12.81
CA VAL A 153 10.17 -8.88 -13.73
C VAL A 153 11.25 -9.88 -14.11
N LEU A 154 11.09 -11.13 -13.67
CA LEU A 154 11.88 -12.25 -14.18
C LEU A 154 11.59 -12.29 -15.68
N THR A 155 12.46 -11.62 -16.44
CA THR A 155 12.60 -11.84 -17.86
C THR A 155 13.11 -13.25 -17.98
N THR A 156 12.17 -14.18 -18.01
CA THR A 156 12.43 -15.54 -18.48
C THR A 156 13.19 -15.35 -19.79
N PRO A 157 14.43 -15.88 -19.92
CA PRO A 157 15.22 -15.64 -21.11
C PRO A 157 14.37 -16.06 -22.29
N THR A 158 14.02 -15.08 -23.12
CA THR A 158 13.27 -15.30 -24.34
C THR A 158 14.21 -16.04 -25.25
N ARG A 159 14.21 -17.38 -25.13
CA ARG A 159 14.75 -18.26 -26.16
C ARG A 159 14.11 -17.76 -27.47
N PRO A 160 14.89 -17.49 -28.54
CA PRO A 160 14.30 -17.12 -29.81
C PRO A 160 13.19 -18.13 -30.11
N PRO A 161 12.00 -17.68 -30.54
CA PRO A 161 10.86 -18.57 -30.66
C PRO A 161 11.20 -19.66 -31.67
N THR A 162 11.57 -20.83 -31.16
CA THR A 162 11.29 -22.07 -31.88
C THR A 162 9.79 -22.08 -31.97
N ALA A 163 9.24 -22.01 -33.18
CA ALA A 163 7.82 -21.97 -33.45
C ALA A 163 7.14 -23.20 -32.83
N THR A 164 6.76 -23.08 -31.56
CA THR A 164 5.83 -23.99 -30.91
C THR A 164 4.47 -23.61 -31.46
N ALA A 165 3.92 -24.50 -32.29
CA ALA A 165 2.57 -24.36 -32.81
C ALA A 165 1.61 -23.97 -31.68
N ALA A 166 0.82 -22.93 -31.90
CA ALA A 166 -0.15 -22.45 -30.93
C ALA A 166 -1.01 -23.62 -30.44
N ALA A 167 -0.99 -23.87 -29.13
CA ALA A 167 -1.91 -24.81 -28.53
C ALA A 167 -3.32 -24.22 -28.62
N LEU A 168 -4.22 -24.94 -29.29
CA LEU A 168 -5.65 -24.64 -29.31
C LEU A 168 -6.23 -24.91 -27.92
N GLU A 169 -6.22 -23.89 -27.07
CA GLU A 169 -6.92 -23.89 -25.78
C GLU A 169 -8.42 -23.80 -26.04
N ARG A 170 -9.15 -24.88 -25.72
CA ARG A 170 -10.62 -24.91 -25.81
C ARG A 170 -11.20 -24.23 -24.59
N PHE A 171 -11.95 -23.16 -24.80
CA PHE A 171 -12.73 -22.51 -23.75
C PHE A 171 -14.24 -22.73 -23.99
N THR A 172 -14.99 -22.80 -22.90
CA THR A 172 -16.44 -22.94 -22.92
C THR A 172 -17.09 -21.57 -22.80
N VAL A 173 -18.03 -21.25 -23.68
CA VAL A 173 -18.85 -20.04 -23.58
C VAL A 173 -20.24 -20.44 -23.07
N ASN A 174 -20.64 -19.90 -21.92
CA ASN A 174 -21.99 -20.03 -21.39
C ASN A 174 -22.75 -18.74 -21.69
N PHE A 175 -23.86 -18.85 -22.41
CA PHE A 175 -24.75 -17.72 -22.71
C PHE A 175 -26.21 -18.18 -22.60
N THR A 176 -27.10 -17.22 -22.36
CA THR A 176 -28.53 -17.46 -22.27
C THR A 176 -29.23 -16.84 -23.46
N ILE A 177 -29.99 -17.64 -24.21
CA ILE A 177 -30.80 -17.15 -25.33
C ILE A 177 -32.16 -16.72 -24.78
N THR A 178 -32.44 -15.42 -24.74
CA THR A 178 -33.71 -14.88 -24.22
C THR A 178 -34.84 -14.86 -25.25
N ASN A 179 -34.50 -14.93 -26.54
CA ASN A 179 -35.46 -14.84 -27.65
C ASN A 179 -35.91 -16.22 -28.18
N LEU A 180 -35.55 -17.32 -27.50
CA LEU A 180 -35.94 -18.68 -27.86
C LEU A 180 -36.61 -19.36 -26.67
N PRO A 181 -37.94 -19.60 -26.70
CA PRO A 181 -38.63 -20.33 -25.65
C PRO A 181 -38.18 -21.80 -25.66
N TYR A 182 -37.91 -22.33 -24.48
CA TYR A 182 -37.54 -23.73 -24.32
C TYR A 182 -38.70 -24.65 -24.73
N THR A 183 -38.37 -25.68 -25.52
CA THR A 183 -39.29 -26.76 -25.88
C THR A 183 -38.59 -28.10 -25.66
N SER A 184 -39.34 -29.16 -25.38
CA SER A 184 -38.79 -30.51 -25.13
C SER A 184 -37.90 -31.01 -26.28
N ASP A 185 -38.15 -30.56 -27.51
CA ASP A 185 -37.37 -30.91 -28.69
C ASP A 185 -35.91 -30.40 -28.60
N LEU A 186 -35.67 -29.25 -27.96
CA LEU A 186 -34.32 -28.68 -27.79
C LEU A 186 -33.44 -29.48 -26.82
N ARG A 187 -34.02 -30.43 -26.08
CA ARG A 187 -33.27 -31.36 -25.23
C ARG A 187 -32.73 -32.56 -26.01
N ASN A 188 -33.34 -32.87 -27.16
CA ASN A 188 -32.95 -33.99 -28.00
C ASN A 188 -31.93 -33.51 -29.06
N PRO A 189 -30.67 -34.00 -29.02
CA PRO A 189 -29.65 -33.62 -30.00
C PRO A 189 -30.02 -33.97 -31.45
N ASP A 190 -30.92 -34.94 -31.64
CA ASP A 190 -31.33 -35.42 -32.96
C ASP A 190 -32.57 -34.69 -33.50
N SER A 191 -33.16 -33.76 -32.75
CA SER A 191 -34.34 -33.03 -33.21
C SER A 191 -33.99 -31.99 -34.29
N ALA A 192 -34.91 -31.76 -35.22
CA ALA A 192 -34.75 -30.73 -36.24
C ALA A 192 -34.50 -29.33 -35.61
N LYS A 193 -35.25 -28.99 -34.55
CA LYS A 193 -35.09 -27.72 -33.82
C LYS A 193 -33.72 -27.57 -33.15
N PHE A 194 -33.17 -28.63 -32.56
CA PHE A 194 -31.84 -28.57 -31.97
C PHE A 194 -30.78 -28.34 -33.06
N ARG A 195 -30.89 -29.05 -34.19
CA ARG A 195 -29.96 -28.88 -35.32
C ARG A 195 -30.04 -27.49 -35.96
N ASP A 196 -31.23 -26.89 -36.02
CA ASP A 196 -31.41 -25.52 -36.51
C ASP A 196 -30.69 -24.47 -35.63
N THR A 197 -30.48 -24.75 -34.33
CA THR A 197 -29.73 -23.86 -33.41
C THR A 197 -28.20 -24.01 -33.48
N GLN A 198 -27.68 -24.98 -34.23
CA GLN A 198 -26.24 -25.26 -34.35
C GLN A 198 -25.59 -24.72 -35.64
N ARG A 199 -26.36 -24.09 -36.52
CA ARG A 199 -25.85 -23.45 -37.75
C ARG A 199 -25.44 -22.00 -37.48
#